data_AF-A0A4P6P5W4-F1
#
_entry.id   AF-A0A4P6P5W4-F1
#
_cell.length_a   1.000
_cell.length_b   1.000
_cell.length_c   1.000
_cell.angle_alpha   90.00
_cell.angle_beta   90.00
_cell.angle_gamma   90.00
#
_symmetry.space_group_name_H-M   'P 1'
#
loop_
_entity.id
_entity.type
_entity.pdbx_description
1 polymer ?
#
loop_
_entity_poly.entity_id
_entity_poly.type
_entity_poly.pdbx_seq_one_letter_code
_entity_poly.pdbx_strand_id
1 'polypeptide(L)'
;MPFFIHQDKRQWYINSFALSDNSQFPSLGNGDACAQEMLIKLINQEKFRDYCLLKLNKIAKKEDFNVFYMVTVPHDNSQDNDTLFWLGDLEQLQQSGKLNDIMKKIYSLGRPTVLRVQISKPQGIFAKGFIDELHYLRKISPNNANELIQTIEQVSGIGEVTDHTEQVLALYNSYFAKKSQQNLAKAG
;
A
#
# COMPACT_ATOMS: atom_id res chain seq x y z
N MET A 1 -3.76 5.15 6.18
CA MET A 1 -3.90 3.92 6.99
C MET A 1 -2.53 3.31 7.19
N PRO A 2 -1.95 3.38 8.41
CA PRO A 2 -0.70 2.71 8.72
C PRO A 2 -0.87 1.19 8.84
N PHE A 3 0.18 0.44 8.53
CA PHE A 3 0.26 -1.01 8.66
C PHE A 3 1.68 -1.46 9.04
N PHE A 4 1.79 -2.63 9.65
CA PHE A 4 3.06 -3.23 10.06
C PHE A 4 3.36 -4.47 9.26
N ILE A 5 4.62 -4.57 8.80
CA ILE A 5 5.14 -5.74 8.12
C ILE A 5 5.93 -6.54 9.15
N HIS A 6 5.47 -7.73 9.45
CA HIS A 6 6.12 -8.65 10.36
C HIS A 6 6.90 -9.70 9.58
N GLN A 7 8.02 -10.13 10.17
CA GLN A 7 8.79 -11.28 9.70
C GLN A 7 8.83 -12.33 10.82
N ASP A 8 8.22 -13.49 10.56
CA ASP A 8 8.41 -14.69 11.38
C ASP A 8 9.20 -15.72 10.56
N LYS A 9 10.44 -15.98 10.97
CA LYS A 9 11.40 -16.86 10.28
C LYS A 9 11.60 -16.45 8.81
N ARG A 10 10.93 -17.17 7.89
CA ARG A 10 11.00 -16.98 6.43
C ARG A 10 9.68 -16.47 5.83
N GLN A 11 8.67 -16.25 6.66
CA GLN A 11 7.37 -15.75 6.22
C GLN A 11 7.21 -14.30 6.62
N TRP A 12 6.65 -13.54 5.70
CA TRP A 12 6.31 -12.15 5.88
C TRP A 12 4.80 -12.02 5.84
N TYR A 13 4.24 -11.15 6.67
CA TYR A 13 2.81 -10.90 6.67
C TYR A 13 2.50 -9.49 7.18
N ILE A 14 1.31 -9.02 6.84
CA ILE A 14 0.73 -7.78 7.36
C ILE A 14 -0.48 -8.23 8.19
N ASN A 15 -0.38 -8.15 9.51
CA ASN A 15 -1.47 -8.56 10.43
C ASN A 15 -1.99 -7.40 11.29
N SER A 16 -1.36 -6.23 11.20
CA SER A 16 -1.72 -5.07 12.00
C SER A 16 -1.82 -3.86 11.09
N PHE A 17 -3.00 -3.27 11.05
CA PHE A 17 -3.32 -2.03 10.36
C PHE A 17 -4.27 -1.21 11.24
N ALA A 18 -4.10 0.11 11.25
CA ALA A 18 -4.97 0.99 12.02
C ALA A 18 -5.91 1.74 11.08
N LEU A 19 -7.18 1.37 11.11
CA LEU A 19 -8.26 2.11 10.46
C LEU A 19 -8.83 3.12 11.47
N SER A 20 -9.08 4.34 10.99
CA SER A 20 -9.86 5.35 11.70
C SER A 20 -11.08 5.72 10.87
N ASP A 21 -12.09 6.35 11.48
CA ASP A 21 -13.27 6.85 10.75
C ASP A 21 -12.90 7.87 9.65
N ASN A 22 -11.72 8.48 9.77
CA ASN A 22 -11.14 9.40 8.79
C ASN A 22 -10.31 8.70 7.71
N SER A 23 -10.07 7.39 7.82
CA SER A 23 -9.36 6.59 6.82
C SER A 23 -10.31 6.23 5.67
N GLN A 24 -10.60 7.21 4.82
CA GLN A 24 -11.50 7.03 3.68
C GLN A 24 -10.73 6.57 2.44
N PHE A 25 -11.21 5.49 1.83
CA PHE A 25 -10.73 4.96 0.55
C PHE A 25 -11.90 4.89 -0.44
N PRO A 26 -12.51 6.03 -0.78
CA PRO A 26 -13.75 6.05 -1.55
C PRO A 26 -13.59 5.40 -2.93
N SER A 27 -12.37 5.39 -3.49
CA SER A 27 -12.08 4.74 -4.76
C SER A 27 -12.15 3.22 -4.72
N LEU A 28 -11.98 2.60 -3.55
CA LEU A 28 -12.07 1.15 -3.37
C LEU A 28 -13.51 0.67 -3.15
N GLY A 29 -14.42 1.53 -2.71
CA GLY A 29 -15.82 1.15 -2.54
C GLY A 29 -16.49 0.95 -3.90
N ASN A 30 -16.84 -0.28 -4.23
CA ASN A 30 -17.59 -0.62 -5.43
C ASN A 30 -18.88 -1.34 -5.03
N GLY A 31 -20.03 -0.70 -5.21
CA GLY A 31 -21.34 -1.27 -4.84
C GLY A 31 -21.56 -1.38 -3.32
N ASP A 32 -22.03 -2.55 -2.87
CA ASP A 32 -22.42 -2.84 -1.48
C ASP A 32 -21.25 -3.20 -0.55
N ALA A 33 -20.05 -3.43 -1.10
CA ALA A 33 -18.90 -3.85 -0.32
C ALA A 33 -18.21 -2.66 0.36
N CYS A 34 -17.90 -2.82 1.66
CA CYS A 34 -17.25 -1.78 2.45
C CYS A 34 -15.82 -1.53 1.94
N ALA A 35 -15.48 -0.27 1.64
CA ALA A 35 -14.15 0.12 1.18
C ALA A 35 -13.01 -0.34 2.10
N GLN A 36 -13.29 -0.44 3.41
CA GLN A 36 -12.34 -0.96 4.39
C GLN A 36 -12.07 -2.45 4.20
N GLU A 37 -13.09 -3.26 3.96
CA GLU A 37 -12.94 -4.69 3.69
C GLU A 37 -12.14 -4.93 2.40
N MET A 38 -12.42 -4.14 1.35
CA MET A 38 -11.65 -4.20 0.10
C MET A 38 -10.18 -3.84 0.31
N LEU A 39 -9.89 -2.82 1.13
CA LEU A 39 -8.52 -2.46 1.47
C LEU A 39 -7.80 -3.57 2.22
N ILE A 40 -8.47 -4.21 3.19
CA ILE A 40 -7.91 -5.34 3.94
C ILE A 40 -7.59 -6.49 2.98
N LYS A 41 -8.52 -6.84 2.09
CA LYS A 41 -8.30 -7.88 1.06
C LYS A 41 -7.10 -7.52 0.18
N LEU A 42 -7.00 -6.27 -0.27
CA LEU A 42 -5.90 -5.80 -1.12
C LEU A 42 -4.54 -5.93 -0.43
N ILE A 43 -4.43 -5.48 0.81
CA ILE A 43 -3.15 -5.46 1.55
C ILE A 43 -2.70 -6.88 1.92
N ASN A 44 -3.65 -7.79 2.14
CA ASN A 44 -3.37 -9.19 2.43
C ASN A 44 -2.97 -10.01 1.19
N GLN A 45 -3.07 -9.46 -0.02
CA GLN A 45 -2.59 -10.15 -1.21
C GLN A 45 -1.07 -10.29 -1.20
N GLU A 46 -0.62 -11.50 -1.54
CA GLU A 46 0.80 -11.84 -1.66
C GLU A 46 1.53 -10.85 -2.56
N LYS A 47 0.96 -10.48 -3.70
CA LYS A 47 1.55 -9.53 -4.64
C LYS A 47 1.77 -8.14 -4.01
N PHE A 48 0.86 -7.64 -3.19
CA PHE A 48 1.02 -6.36 -2.49
C PHE A 48 2.15 -6.45 -1.46
N ARG A 49 2.12 -7.51 -0.65
CA ARG A 49 3.10 -7.77 0.40
C ARG A 49 4.51 -7.90 -0.18
N ASP A 50 4.69 -8.74 -1.18
CA ASP A 50 5.99 -8.99 -1.81
C ASP A 50 6.57 -7.72 -2.41
N TYR A 51 5.70 -6.86 -2.96
CA TYR A 51 6.12 -5.57 -3.50
C TYR A 51 6.59 -4.61 -2.40
N CYS A 52 5.87 -4.55 -1.28
CA CYS A 52 6.29 -3.77 -0.11
C CYS A 52 7.64 -4.25 0.41
N LEU A 53 7.88 -5.56 0.49
CA LEU A 53 9.17 -6.13 0.90
C LEU A 53 10.29 -5.76 -0.05
N LEU A 54 10.04 -5.86 -1.36
CA LEU A 54 11.01 -5.49 -2.38
C LEU A 54 11.42 -4.02 -2.24
N LYS A 55 10.46 -3.12 -1.98
CA LYS A 55 10.75 -1.69 -1.78
C LYS A 55 11.43 -1.44 -0.43
N LEU A 56 11.05 -2.17 0.63
CA LEU A 56 11.64 -2.07 1.98
C LEU A 56 13.12 -2.45 1.96
N ASN A 57 13.46 -3.53 1.27
CA ASN A 57 14.83 -4.01 1.09
C ASN A 57 15.71 -3.05 0.27
N LYS A 58 15.09 -2.18 -0.54
CA LYS A 58 15.79 -1.15 -1.32
C LYS A 58 16.05 0.14 -0.53
N ILE A 59 15.46 0.30 0.66
CA ILE A 59 15.72 1.47 1.50
C ILE A 59 17.20 1.46 1.92
N ALA A 60 17.96 2.38 1.34
CA ALA A 60 19.37 2.58 1.64
C ALA A 60 19.56 3.01 3.10
N LYS A 61 20.75 2.81 3.66
CA LYS A 61 21.05 3.21 5.06
C LYS A 61 20.84 4.71 5.35
N LYS A 62 20.75 5.56 4.33
CA LYS A 62 20.59 7.02 4.42
C LYS A 62 19.18 7.53 4.09
N GLU A 63 18.28 6.64 3.65
CA GLU A 63 16.90 6.99 3.35
C GLU A 63 16.01 6.50 4.49
N ASP A 64 15.17 7.38 5.02
CA ASP A 64 14.27 7.03 6.12
C ASP A 64 13.04 6.26 5.63
N PHE A 65 12.63 6.47 4.37
CA PHE A 65 11.44 5.87 3.78
C PHE A 65 11.54 5.77 2.25
N ASN A 66 10.72 4.90 1.66
CA ASN A 66 10.46 4.81 0.23
C ASN A 66 8.98 5.06 -0.06
N VAL A 67 8.67 5.82 -1.12
CA VAL A 67 7.31 6.10 -1.56
C VAL A 67 7.13 5.55 -2.96
N PHE A 68 6.02 4.85 -3.18
CA PHE A 68 5.64 4.37 -4.50
C PHE A 68 4.12 4.46 -4.68
N TYR A 69 3.68 4.41 -5.93
CA TYR A 69 2.28 4.50 -6.29
C TYR A 69 1.86 3.22 -6.99
N MET A 70 0.83 2.57 -6.45
CA MET A 70 0.23 1.40 -7.08
C MET A 70 -1.13 1.76 -7.64
N VAL A 71 -1.32 1.43 -8.91
CA VAL A 71 -2.65 1.36 -9.51
C VAL A 71 -3.24 -0.01 -9.25
N THR A 72 -4.51 -0.05 -8.89
CA THR A 72 -5.28 -1.25 -8.61
C THR A 72 -6.66 -1.20 -9.24
N VAL A 73 -7.22 -2.37 -9.55
CA VAL A 73 -8.62 -2.53 -9.93
C VAL A 73 -9.12 -3.88 -9.40
N PRO A 74 -10.30 -3.90 -8.73
CA PRO A 74 -10.90 -5.16 -8.30
C PRO A 74 -11.26 -6.02 -9.52
N HIS A 75 -11.10 -7.32 -9.37
CA HIS A 75 -11.46 -8.33 -10.35
C HIS A 75 -12.17 -9.48 -9.63
N ASP A 76 -13.40 -9.76 -10.03
CA ASP A 76 -14.18 -10.84 -9.43
C ASP A 76 -13.63 -12.18 -9.91
N ASN A 77 -13.24 -13.02 -8.95
CA ASN A 77 -12.92 -14.41 -9.26
C ASN A 77 -14.23 -15.20 -9.30
N SER A 78 -14.59 -15.70 -10.48
CA SER A 78 -15.84 -16.42 -10.73
C SER A 78 -15.95 -17.75 -9.97
N GLN A 79 -14.88 -18.24 -9.34
CA GLN A 79 -14.85 -19.54 -8.68
C GLN A 79 -15.08 -19.53 -7.17
N ASP A 80 -14.78 -18.43 -6.45
CA ASP A 80 -14.70 -18.48 -4.98
C ASP A 80 -15.37 -17.31 -4.24
N ASN A 81 -16.13 -16.48 -4.97
CA ASN A 81 -16.77 -15.27 -4.42
C ASN A 81 -15.77 -14.32 -3.73
N ASP A 82 -14.48 -14.46 -4.08
CA ASP A 82 -13.38 -13.75 -3.45
C ASP A 82 -12.82 -12.69 -4.40
N THR A 83 -12.64 -11.48 -3.88
CA THR A 83 -12.25 -10.32 -4.68
C THR A 83 -10.73 -10.33 -4.83
N LEU A 84 -10.27 -10.51 -6.07
CA LEU A 84 -8.86 -10.34 -6.41
C LEU A 84 -8.61 -8.91 -6.88
N PHE A 85 -7.35 -8.50 -6.87
CA PHE A 85 -6.94 -7.17 -7.30
C PHE A 85 -5.83 -7.33 -8.32
N TRP A 86 -6.01 -6.70 -9.46
CA TRP A 86 -4.87 -6.45 -10.33
C TRP A 86 -4.07 -5.30 -9.72
N LEU A 87 -2.76 -5.47 -9.57
CA LEU A 87 -1.85 -4.46 -9.00
C LEU A 87 -0.72 -4.12 -9.98
N GLY A 88 -0.36 -2.84 -10.11
CA GLY A 88 0.80 -2.39 -10.87
C GLY A 88 1.44 -1.13 -10.31
N ASP A 89 2.76 -1.09 -10.24
CA ASP A 89 3.51 0.12 -9.85
C ASP A 89 3.55 1.11 -11.03
N LEU A 90 3.10 2.35 -10.79
CA LEU A 90 2.99 3.36 -11.84
C LEU A 90 4.34 3.77 -12.42
N GLU A 91 5.39 3.81 -11.61
CA GLU A 91 6.74 4.14 -12.06
C GLU A 91 7.27 3.06 -13.00
N GLN A 92 7.11 1.78 -12.64
CA GLN A 92 7.52 0.66 -13.49
C GLN A 92 6.73 0.60 -14.80
N LEU A 93 5.43 0.86 -14.74
CA LEU A 93 4.58 0.92 -15.94
C LEU A 93 4.99 2.07 -16.86
N GLN A 94 5.37 3.22 -16.29
CA GLN A 94 5.86 4.36 -17.06
C GLN A 94 7.23 4.07 -17.69
N GLN A 95 8.18 3.54 -16.91
CA GLN A 95 9.53 3.20 -17.39
C GLN A 95 9.51 2.13 -18.48
N SER A 96 8.57 1.18 -18.41
CA SER A 96 8.39 0.16 -19.45
C SER A 96 7.58 0.63 -20.67
N GLY A 97 7.09 1.87 -20.67
CA GLY A 97 6.26 2.42 -21.75
C GLY A 97 4.84 1.83 -21.82
N LYS A 98 4.44 1.00 -20.85
CA LYS A 98 3.16 0.28 -20.84
C LYS A 98 2.04 1.03 -20.12
N LEU A 99 2.33 2.15 -19.45
CA LEU A 99 1.37 2.86 -18.60
C LEU A 99 0.05 3.16 -19.30
N ASN A 100 0.09 3.80 -20.47
CA ASN A 100 -1.11 4.20 -21.20
C ASN A 100 -1.99 2.99 -21.60
N ASP A 101 -1.37 1.94 -22.12
CA ASP A 101 -2.09 0.75 -22.59
C ASP A 101 -2.72 -0.02 -21.43
N ILE A 102 -2.01 -0.09 -20.30
CA ILE A 102 -2.49 -0.74 -19.10
C ILE A 102 -3.61 0.08 -18.45
N MET A 103 -3.47 1.40 -18.36
CA MET A 103 -4.54 2.27 -17.86
C MET A 103 -5.82 2.16 -18.70
N LYS A 104 -5.71 2.12 -20.04
CA LYS A 104 -6.87 1.88 -20.92
C LYS A 104 -7.56 0.55 -20.64
N LYS A 105 -6.79 -0.52 -20.43
CA LYS A 105 -7.33 -1.84 -20.05
C LYS A 105 -8.02 -1.78 -18.70
N ILE A 106 -7.42 -1.13 -17.71
CA ILE A 106 -8.02 -0.99 -16.38
C ILE A 106 -9.36 -0.24 -16.47
N TYR A 107 -9.41 0.88 -17.20
CA TYR A 107 -10.66 1.62 -17.42
C TYR A 107 -11.76 0.78 -18.09
N SER A 108 -11.41 -0.22 -18.90
CA SER A 108 -12.38 -1.15 -19.49
C SER A 108 -12.89 -2.21 -18.50
N LEU A 109 -12.14 -2.47 -17.42
CA LEU A 109 -12.48 -3.45 -16.38
C LEU A 109 -13.20 -2.80 -15.19
N GLY A 110 -12.95 -1.52 -14.93
CA GLY A 110 -13.57 -0.80 -13.83
C GLY A 110 -12.91 0.56 -13.57
N ARG A 111 -13.27 1.18 -12.45
CA ARG A 111 -12.63 2.43 -12.03
C ARG A 111 -11.24 2.11 -11.43
N PRO A 112 -10.14 2.67 -11.98
CA PRO A 112 -8.84 2.51 -11.37
C PRO A 112 -8.80 3.22 -10.01
N THR A 113 -8.15 2.57 -9.05
CA THR A 113 -7.75 3.16 -7.78
C THR A 113 -6.25 3.34 -7.77
N VAL A 114 -5.77 4.47 -7.27
CA VAL A 114 -4.35 4.73 -7.09
C VAL A 114 -4.05 4.91 -5.61
N LEU A 115 -3.25 4.00 -5.08
CA LEU A 115 -2.78 4.02 -3.71
C LEU A 115 -1.35 4.56 -3.68
N ARG A 116 -1.11 5.59 -2.88
CA ARG A 116 0.24 5.95 -2.46
C ARG A 116 0.60 5.06 -1.29
N VAL A 117 1.73 4.38 -1.40
CA VAL A 117 2.29 3.56 -0.33
C VAL A 117 3.62 4.14 0.07
N GLN A 118 3.74 4.48 1.34
CA GLN A 118 4.99 4.86 1.98
C GLN A 118 5.42 3.72 2.88
N ILE A 119 6.68 3.34 2.84
CA ILE A 119 7.26 2.32 3.71
C ILE A 119 8.57 2.81 4.30
N SER A 120 8.86 2.36 5.51
CA SER A 120 10.04 2.73 6.27
C SER A 120 10.55 1.54 7.05
N LYS A 121 11.85 1.54 7.36
CA LYS A 121 12.38 0.61 8.36
C LYS A 121 11.88 1.04 9.74
N PRO A 122 11.66 0.09 10.66
CA PRO A 122 11.34 0.44 12.03
C PRO A 122 12.47 1.31 12.58
N GLN A 123 12.16 2.56 12.91
CA GLN A 123 13.08 3.37 13.71
C GLN A 123 13.04 2.80 15.12
N GLY A 124 14.22 2.55 15.71
CA GLY A 124 14.34 1.80 16.96
C GLY A 124 13.35 2.30 18.02
N ILE A 125 12.61 1.36 18.62
CA ILE A 125 11.57 1.66 19.62
C ILE A 125 12.24 1.88 20.99
N PHE A 126 13.05 2.93 21.07
CA PHE A 126 13.75 3.34 22.29
C PHE A 126 13.37 4.76 22.71
N ALA A 127 12.21 5.25 22.27
CA ALA A 127 11.65 6.47 22.82
C ALA A 127 11.42 6.27 24.32
N LYS A 128 11.94 7.18 25.14
CA LYS A 128 11.92 7.08 26.62
C LYS A 128 10.53 6.74 27.17
N GLY A 129 9.47 7.36 26.63
CA GLY A 129 8.09 7.10 27.05
C GLY A 129 7.64 5.65 26.81
N PHE A 130 8.06 5.01 25.71
CA PHE A 130 7.75 3.60 25.47
C PHE A 130 8.44 2.68 26.48
N ILE A 131 9.70 3.00 26.85
CA ILE A 131 10.46 2.22 27.83
C ILE A 131 9.80 2.31 29.22
N ASP A 132 9.36 3.49 29.62
CA ASP A 132 8.70 3.72 30.91
C ASP A 132 7.36 2.95 31.00
N GLU A 133 6.54 3.00 29.95
CA GLU A 133 5.28 2.24 29.86
C GLU A 133 5.52 0.73 29.82
N LEU A 134 6.53 0.27 29.09
CA LEU A 134 6.91 -1.15 29.07
C LEU A 134 7.38 -1.63 30.44
N HIS A 135 8.12 -0.81 31.18
CA HIS A 135 8.52 -1.11 32.55
C HIS A 135 7.32 -1.21 33.50
N TYR A 136 6.33 -0.34 33.33
CA TYR A 136 5.08 -0.41 34.09
C TYR A 136 4.30 -1.68 33.74
N LEU A 137 4.12 -1.97 32.45
CA LEU A 137 3.43 -3.19 31.98
C LEU A 137 4.12 -4.46 32.49
N ARG A 138 5.45 -4.53 32.49
CA ARG A 138 6.21 -5.67 33.05
C ARG A 138 5.90 -5.94 34.52
N LYS A 139 5.58 -4.92 35.31
CA LYS A 139 5.25 -5.09 36.74
C LYS A 139 3.85 -5.67 36.95
N ILE A 140 2.92 -5.39 36.04
CA ILE A 140 1.50 -5.75 36.18
C ILE A 140 1.16 -7.02 35.40
N SER A 141 1.72 -7.16 34.20
CA SER A 141 1.53 -8.32 33.33
C SER A 141 2.82 -8.64 32.57
N PRO A 142 3.72 -9.46 33.16
CA PRO A 142 4.97 -9.86 32.53
C PRO A 142 4.76 -10.57 31.19
N ASN A 143 3.72 -11.40 31.07
CA ASN A 143 3.41 -12.15 29.86
C ASN A 143 3.06 -11.21 28.71
N ASN A 144 2.14 -10.25 28.93
CA ASN A 144 1.75 -9.28 27.91
C ASN A 144 2.92 -8.39 27.50
N ALA A 145 3.80 -8.03 28.45
CA ALA A 145 4.99 -7.25 28.14
C ALA A 145 5.97 -8.04 27.24
N ASN A 146 6.14 -9.34 27.49
CA ASN A 146 6.99 -10.20 26.67
C ASN A 146 6.39 -10.40 25.26
N GLU A 147 5.09 -10.62 25.16
CA GLU A 147 4.39 -10.72 23.87
C GLU A 147 4.50 -9.43 23.06
N LEU A 148 4.37 -8.27 23.71
CA LEU A 148 4.53 -6.97 23.07
C LEU A 148 5.95 -6.79 22.51
N ILE A 149 6.98 -7.15 23.28
CA ILE A 149 8.38 -7.10 22.82
C ILE A 149 8.59 -8.04 21.63
N GLN A 150 8.12 -9.28 21.72
CA GLN A 150 8.24 -10.25 20.62
C GLN A 150 7.56 -9.75 19.35
N THR A 151 6.36 -9.17 19.49
CA THR A 151 5.61 -8.60 18.36
C THR A 151 6.38 -7.45 17.71
N ILE A 152 6.98 -6.58 18.53
CA ILE A 152 7.78 -5.44 18.10
C ILE A 152 9.08 -5.89 17.42
N GLU A 153 9.79 -6.86 17.99
CA GLU A 153 11.04 -7.41 17.43
C GLU A 153 10.82 -8.07 16.07
N GLN A 154 9.61 -8.59 15.83
CA GLN A 154 9.21 -9.15 14.54
C GLN A 154 8.83 -8.08 13.51
N VAL A 155 8.59 -6.82 13.92
CA VAL A 155 8.32 -5.73 12.97
C VAL A 155 9.58 -5.46 12.17
N SER A 156 9.47 -5.69 10.86
CA SER A 156 10.56 -5.49 9.91
C SER A 156 10.36 -4.26 9.04
N GLY A 157 9.13 -3.76 8.94
CA GLY A 157 8.79 -2.53 8.22
C GLY A 157 7.51 -1.89 8.72
N ILE A 158 7.42 -0.57 8.59
CA ILE A 158 6.23 0.21 8.88
C ILE A 158 5.79 0.85 7.56
N GLY A 159 4.52 0.66 7.21
CA GLY A 159 3.93 1.20 5.99
C GLY A 159 2.75 2.11 6.26
N GLU A 160 2.42 2.94 5.29
CA GLU A 160 1.22 3.77 5.25
C GLU A 160 0.63 3.75 3.85
N VAL A 161 -0.66 3.46 3.75
CA VAL A 161 -1.44 3.56 2.51
C VAL A 161 -2.35 4.78 2.55
N THR A 162 -2.35 5.58 1.50
CA THR A 162 -3.28 6.70 1.30
C THR A 162 -3.90 6.64 -0.09
N ASP A 163 -5.17 7.01 -0.20
CA ASP A 163 -5.87 7.12 -1.49
C ASP A 163 -5.45 8.41 -2.22
N HIS A 164 -4.86 8.26 -3.41
CA HIS A 164 -4.41 9.36 -4.27
C HIS A 164 -5.07 9.29 -5.65
N THR A 165 -6.18 8.58 -5.77
CA THR A 165 -6.83 8.27 -7.04
C THR A 165 -7.16 9.53 -7.83
N GLU A 166 -7.88 10.48 -7.24
CA GLU A 166 -8.34 11.67 -7.97
C GLU A 166 -7.18 12.53 -8.48
N GLN A 167 -6.19 12.79 -7.62
CA GLN A 167 -5.06 13.65 -7.95
C GLN A 167 -4.20 13.01 -9.06
N VAL A 168 -3.92 11.71 -8.96
CA VAL A 168 -3.07 11.02 -9.95
C VAL A 168 -3.79 10.84 -11.29
N LEU A 169 -5.08 10.51 -11.28
CA LEU A 169 -5.85 10.38 -12.52
C LEU A 169 -6.04 11.73 -13.22
N ALA A 170 -6.22 12.82 -12.48
CA ALA A 170 -6.26 14.16 -13.06
C ALA A 170 -4.94 14.51 -13.78
N LEU A 171 -3.80 14.21 -13.15
CA LEU A 171 -2.48 14.40 -13.75
C LEU A 171 -2.29 13.53 -14.99
N TYR A 172 -2.63 12.24 -14.92
CA TYR A 172 -2.58 11.31 -16.03
C TYR A 172 -3.37 11.83 -17.24
N ASN A 173 -4.64 12.20 -17.02
CA ASN A 173 -5.51 12.71 -18.09
C ASN A 173 -4.94 13.99 -18.71
N SER A 174 -4.45 14.92 -17.90
CA SER A 174 -3.85 16.16 -18.39
C SER A 174 -2.58 15.92 -19.24
N TYR A 175 -1.76 14.95 -18.87
CA TYR A 175 -0.52 14.61 -19.57
C TYR A 175 -0.79 13.99 -20.95
N PHE A 176 -1.72 13.03 -21.02
CA PHE A 176 -2.05 12.36 -22.29
C PHE A 176 -2.95 13.21 -23.21
N ALA A 177 -3.76 14.11 -22.66
CA ALA A 177 -4.48 15.11 -23.46
C ALA A 177 -3.51 16.06 -24.18
N LYS A 178 -2.50 16.58 -23.48
CA LYS A 178 -1.46 17.45 -24.06
C LYS A 178 -0.62 16.73 -25.12
N LYS A 179 -0.26 15.46 -24.88
CA LYS A 179 0.52 14.65 -25.85
C LYS A 179 -0.24 14.41 -27.16
N SER A 180 -1.56 14.20 -27.07
CA SER A 180 -2.43 14.03 -28.25
C SER A 180 -2.48 15.31 -29.10
N GLN A 181 -2.57 16.48 -28.46
CA GLN A 181 -2.57 17.78 -29.15
C GLN A 181 -1.22 18.08 -29.83
N GLN A 182 -0.09 17.75 -29.20
CA GLN A 182 1.24 17.94 -29.78
C GLN A 182 1.52 17.02 -30.97
N ASN A 183 0.98 15.81 -30.99
CA ASN A 183 1.11 14.90 -32.12
C ASN A 183 0.28 15.35 -33.32
N LEU A 184 -0.92 15.91 -33.10
CA LEU A 184 -1.75 16.49 -34.16
C LEU A 184 -1.10 17.73 -34.79
N ALA A 185 -0.49 18.59 -33.98
CA ALA A 185 0.20 19.79 -34.46
C ALA A 185 1.51 19.52 -35.23
N LYS A 186 2.06 18.31 -35.14
CA LYS A 186 3.26 17.88 -35.91
C LYS A 186 2.92 17.09 -37.17
N ALA A 187 1.66 16.69 -37.33
CA ALA A 187 1.19 15.86 -38.45
C ALA A 187 0.43 16.66 -39.52
N GLY A 188 0.18 17.95 -39.30
CA GLY A 188 -0.32 18.91 -40.28
C GLY A 188 0.76 19.89 -40.68
#